data_AF-A0A7T7RG16-F1
#
_entry.id   AF-A0A7T7RG16-F1
#
_cell.length_a   1.000
_cell.length_b   1.000
_cell.length_c   1.000
_cell.angle_alpha   90.00
_cell.angle_beta   90.00
_cell.angle_gamma   90.00
#
_symmetry.space_group_name_H-M   'P 1'
#
loop_
_entity.id
_entity.type
_entity.pdbx_description
1 polymer ?
#
loop_
_entity_poly.entity_id
_entity_poly.type
_entity_poly.pdbx_seq_one_letter_code
_entity_poly.pdbx_strand_id
1 'polypeptide(L)' 'MDIIDLDARRRAAEEDQPSYVTCACGEAWFELRGNHPQMPEHGAVTVRPDGGISGYAGTPHCVSCGKVITLSPAAK' A
#
# COMPACT_ATOMS: atom_id res chain seq x y z
N MET A 1 -30.19 1.12 23.90
CA MET A 1 -29.06 0.78 24.79
C MET A 1 -28.09 0.01 23.93
N ASP A 2 -27.01 0.66 23.53
CA ASP A 2 -26.02 0.04 22.65
C ASP A 2 -25.06 -0.80 23.49
N ILE A 3 -24.99 -2.09 23.19
CA ILE A 3 -24.04 -2.99 23.82
C ILE A 3 -22.71 -2.82 23.08
N ILE A 4 -21.70 -2.35 23.80
CA ILE A 4 -20.34 -2.23 23.26
C ILE A 4 -19.62 -3.55 23.53
N ASP A 5 -19.30 -4.28 22.48
CA ASP A 5 -18.43 -5.46 22.55
C ASP A 5 -16.98 -5.03 22.78
N LEU A 6 -16.54 -5.14 24.03
CA LEU A 6 -15.18 -4.79 24.45
C LEU A 6 -14.12 -5.72 23.85
N ASP A 7 -14.45 -6.97 23.51
CA ASP A 7 -13.53 -7.93 22.90
C ASP A 7 -13.35 -7.69 21.40
N ALA A 8 -14.42 -7.31 20.70
CA ALA A 8 -14.31 -6.81 19.32
C ALA A 8 -13.45 -5.56 19.26
N ARG A 9 -13.65 -4.63 20.21
CA ARG A 9 -12.89 -3.38 20.30
C ARG A 9 -11.43 -3.60 20.66
N ARG A 10 -11.13 -4.57 21.54
CA ARG A 10 -9.74 -4.96 21.87
C ARG A 10 -9.04 -5.58 20.67
N ARG A 11 -9.67 -6.52 19.97
CA ARG A 11 -9.11 -7.11 18.74
C ARG A 11 -8.82 -6.07 17.66
N ALA A 12 -9.73 -5.12 17.44
CA ALA A 12 -9.53 -4.05 16.47
C ALA A 12 -8.42 -3.04 16.85
N ALA A 13 -8.06 -2.97 18.13
CA ALA A 13 -6.97 -2.13 18.64
C ALA A 13 -5.62 -2.88 18.68
N GLU A 14 -5.64 -4.20 18.81
CA GLU A 14 -4.47 -5.08 18.81
C GLU A 14 -4.11 -5.55 17.40
N GLU A 15 -5.07 -5.62 16.47
CA GLU A 15 -4.81 -5.78 15.05
C GLU A 15 -4.11 -4.53 14.52
N ASP A 16 -2.90 -4.73 14.03
CA ASP A 16 -2.14 -3.73 13.31
C ASP A 16 -2.94 -3.36 12.07
N GLN A 17 -3.70 -2.26 12.12
CA GLN A 17 -4.54 -1.85 10.99
C GLN A 17 -3.59 -1.57 9.82
N PRO A 18 -3.63 -2.38 8.75
CA PRO A 18 -2.71 -2.17 7.66
C PRO A 18 -3.03 -0.82 7.01
N SER A 19 -2.13 0.14 7.17
CA SER A 19 -2.24 1.46 6.55
C SER A 19 -1.77 1.39 5.09
N TYR A 20 -2.59 0.77 4.24
CA TYR A 20 -2.38 0.82 2.80
C TYR A 20 -3.06 2.03 2.19
N VAL A 21 -2.51 2.52 1.07
CA VAL A 21 -3.14 3.58 0.29
C VAL A 21 -4.19 2.97 -0.63
N THR A 22 -5.34 3.63 -0.77
CA THR A 22 -6.35 3.26 -1.75
C THR A 22 -6.31 4.20 -2.95
N CYS A 23 -6.51 3.65 -4.14
CA CYS A 23 -6.70 4.43 -5.34
C CYS A 23 -8.05 5.16 -5.26
N ALA A 24 -8.20 6.26 -6.02
CA ALA A 24 -9.48 6.96 -6.15
C ALA A 24 -10.63 6.09 -6.69
N CYS A 25 -10.33 4.94 -7.32
CA CYS A 25 -11.34 3.96 -7.74
C CYS A 25 -11.72 2.95 -6.65
N GLY A 26 -11.15 3.05 -5.44
CA GLY A 26 -11.39 2.15 -4.31
C GLY A 26 -10.49 0.92 -4.24
N GLU A 27 -9.67 0.67 -5.26
CA GLU A 27 -8.70 -0.44 -5.29
C GLU A 27 -7.51 -0.19 -4.36
N ALA A 28 -7.05 -1.22 -3.66
CA ALA A 28 -5.89 -1.18 -2.77
C ALA A 28 -4.68 -1.94 -3.35
N TRP A 29 -4.86 -2.71 -4.44
CA TRP A 29 -3.80 -3.44 -5.09
C TRP A 29 -3.15 -2.62 -6.22
N PHE A 30 -1.81 -2.64 -6.22
CA PHE A 30 -1.00 -1.93 -7.20
C PHE A 30 0.07 -2.85 -7.77
N GLU A 31 0.29 -2.77 -9.07
CA GLU A 31 1.45 -3.35 -9.73
C GLU A 31 2.58 -2.33 -9.82
N LEU A 32 3.81 -2.77 -9.57
CA LEU A 32 4.98 -1.91 -9.68
C LEU A 32 5.59 -2.05 -11.08
N ARG A 33 5.47 -0.99 -11.88
CA ARG A 33 6.08 -0.92 -13.22
C ARG A 33 7.45 -0.26 -13.13
N GLY A 34 8.43 -0.80 -13.85
CA GLY A 34 9.78 -0.22 -13.91
C GLY A 34 9.79 1.15 -14.59
N ASN A 35 10.81 1.94 -14.29
CA ASN A 35 11.08 3.23 -14.94
C ASN A 35 12.45 3.25 -15.65
N HIS A 36 13.08 2.07 -15.83
CA HIS A 36 14.39 1.97 -16.45
C HIS A 36 14.29 2.10 -17.97
N PRO A 37 15.11 2.94 -18.64
CA PRO A 37 15.00 3.20 -20.08
C PRO A 37 15.18 1.97 -20.97
N GLN A 38 15.92 0.97 -20.50
CA GLN A 38 16.23 -0.25 -21.24
C GLN A 38 15.52 -1.49 -20.70
N MET A 39 14.86 -1.36 -19.54
CA MET A 39 14.23 -2.47 -18.80
C MET A 39 12.93 -1.97 -18.11
N PRO A 40 11.99 -1.40 -18.88
CA PRO A 40 10.78 -0.75 -18.34
C PRO A 40 9.85 -1.71 -17.58
N GLU A 41 9.97 -3.02 -17.79
CA GLU A 41 9.19 -4.06 -17.13
C GLU A 41 9.66 -4.38 -15.70
N HIS A 42 10.85 -3.93 -15.31
CA HIS A 42 11.46 -4.30 -14.04
C HIS A 42 11.26 -3.23 -12.96
N GLY A 43 10.14 -3.33 -12.23
CA GLY A 43 9.96 -2.65 -10.94
C GLY A 43 10.68 -3.41 -9.82
N ALA A 44 11.24 -2.70 -8.84
CA ALA A 44 11.90 -3.31 -7.68
C ALA A 44 11.45 -2.67 -6.35
N VAL A 45 11.43 -3.48 -5.29
CA VAL A 45 11.10 -3.07 -3.92
C VAL A 45 12.17 -3.54 -2.95
N THR A 46 12.34 -2.85 -1.81
CA THR A 46 13.11 -3.43 -0.69
C THR A 46 12.15 -4.18 0.20
N VAL A 47 12.50 -5.42 0.54
CA VAL A 47 11.76 -6.23 1.52
C VAL A 47 12.55 -6.26 2.81
N ARG A 48 11.91 -5.88 3.91
CA ARG A 48 12.46 -5.91 5.27
C ARG A 48 12.31 -7.32 5.85
N PRO A 49 13.10 -7.68 6.89
CA PRO A 49 13.02 -9.02 7.50
C PRO A 49 11.66 -9.37 8.11
N ASP A 50 10.85 -8.37 8.47
CA ASP A 50 9.49 -8.52 8.97
C ASP A 50 8.45 -8.73 7.85
N GLY A 51 8.89 -8.80 6.58
CA GLY A 51 8.02 -8.91 5.40
C GLY A 51 7.48 -7.56 4.92
N GLY A 52 7.76 -6.47 5.61
CA GLY A 52 7.36 -5.13 5.20
C GLY A 52 8.12 -4.66 3.95
N ILE A 53 7.45 -3.87 3.11
CA ILE A 53 8.08 -3.26 1.93
C ILE A 53 8.53 -1.84 2.27
N SER A 54 9.79 -1.48 1.97
CA SER A 54 10.30 -0.11 2.14
C SER A 54 10.98 0.41 0.87
N GLY A 55 10.50 1.52 0.31
CA GLY A 55 11.06 2.11 -0.91
C GLY A 55 10.81 1.26 -2.17
N TYR A 56 10.91 1.92 -3.33
CA TYR A 56 10.68 1.29 -4.62
C TYR A 56 11.48 2.00 -5.73
N ALA A 57 11.92 1.23 -6.73
CA ALA A 57 12.41 1.72 -8.01
C ALA A 57 11.38 1.34 -9.09
N GLY A 58 10.65 2.35 -9.57
CA GLY A 58 9.49 2.17 -10.44
C GLY A 58 8.34 3.10 -10.07
N THR A 59 7.15 2.85 -10.62
CA THR A 59 5.95 3.63 -10.36
C THR A 59 4.76 2.69 -10.10
N PRO A 60 4.08 2.80 -8.94
CA PRO A 60 2.93 1.94 -8.65
C PRO A 60 1.72 2.37 -9.49
N HIS A 61 1.11 1.41 -10.18
CA HIS A 61 -0.10 1.58 -10.97
C HIS A 61 -1.22 0.74 -10.39
N CYS A 62 -2.42 1.31 -10.27
CA CYS A 62 -3.59 0.59 -9.79
C CYS A 62 -3.93 -0.57 -10.73
N VAL A 63 -4.12 -1.78 -10.20
CA VAL A 63 -4.44 -2.97 -11.03
C VAL A 63 -5.82 -2.87 -11.68
N SER A 64 -6.75 -2.14 -11.07
CA SER A 64 -8.12 -2.00 -11.57
C SER A 64 -8.24 -0.92 -12.67
N CYS A 65 -7.74 0.29 -12.42
CA CYS A 65 -7.92 1.42 -13.32
C CYS A 65 -6.65 1.90 -14.05
N GLY A 66 -5.49 1.29 -13.76
CA GLY A 66 -4.21 1.62 -14.38
C GLY A 66 -3.61 2.98 -13.99
N LYS A 67 -4.27 3.76 -13.13
CA LYS A 67 -3.78 5.08 -12.72
C LYS A 67 -2.56 4.96 -11.82
N VAL A 68 -1.59 5.84 -12.05
CA VAL A 68 -0.43 6.03 -11.17
C VAL A 68 -0.90 6.59 -9.84
N ILE A 69 -0.37 6.06 -8.74
CA ILE A 69 -0.57 6.66 -7.43
C ILE A 69 0.45 7.77 -7.20
N THR A 70 -0.03 8.97 -6.88
CA THR A 70 0.84 10.07 -6.44
C THR A 70 0.93 10.02 -4.93
N LEU A 71 1.96 9.36 -4.41
CA LEU A 71 2.26 9.41 -2.99
C LEU A 71 2.83 10.80 -2.69
N SER A 72 2.06 11.63 -1.97
CA SER A 72 2.63 12.84 -1.38
C SER A 72 3.60 12.41 -0.30
N PRO A 73 4.84 12.93 -0.26
CA PRO A 73 5.75 12.63 0.84
C PRO A 73 5.05 13.06 2.13
N ALA A 74 4.97 12.15 3.10
CA ALA A 74 4.51 12.48 4.44
C ALA A 74 5.35 13.66 4.94
N ALA A 75 4.69 14.76 5.31
CA ALA A 75 5.36 15.89 5.95
C ALA A 75 6.12 15.34 7.17
N LYS A 76 7.44 15.58 7.20
CA LYS A 76 8.32 15.19 8.30
C LYS A 76 7.87 15.82 9.61
#